data_AF-A0A556MN51-F1
#
_entry.id   AF-A0A556MN51-F1
#
_cell.length_a   1.000
_cell.length_b   1.000
_cell.length_c   1.000
_cell.angle_alpha   90.00
_cell.angle_beta   90.00
_cell.angle_gamma   90.00
#
_symmetry.space_group_name_H-M   'P 1'
#
loop_
_entity.id
_entity.type
_entity.pdbx_description
1 polymer ?
#
loop_
_entity_poly.entity_id
_entity_poly.type
_entity_poly.pdbx_seq_one_letter_code
_entity_poly.pdbx_strand_id
1 'polypeptide(L)'
;MKNYLLSLLLLTAFNVFSQYKSYVEYYKLVNKAEEEFVLKMDSSCFMYYDRAFASNKPFLKDPYIAAQIALYLNDSLRFRNYLSIAFKNGMPLKSVTAGKFIRDRYYPELYKTIVRLYKQYGRQPNVDKGLLEQICVMCYQSDSLKLKTGGESQQFYQNENETRRFLAELLNKGVFPNEHLLGITTAEMWTEFYKKTGRKDLYADSPMTDPDYCEECELRLKCPMNIVLHSQCFFQENKELFFKALEAGYLHPKDYGILEEKSILWFKEKSTNASVTFVCL
;
A
#
# COMPACT_ATOMS: atom_id res chain seq x y z
N MET A 1 21.06 -16.80 44.23
CA MET A 1 20.22 -15.77 43.57
C MET A 1 20.82 -15.19 42.29
N LYS A 2 22.11 -14.78 42.23
CA LYS A 2 22.71 -14.22 41.00
C LYS A 2 22.61 -15.12 39.75
N ASN A 3 22.74 -16.44 39.90
CA ASN A 3 22.70 -17.36 38.75
C ASN A 3 21.31 -17.49 38.11
N TYR A 4 20.22 -17.33 38.88
CA TYR A 4 18.85 -17.41 38.35
C TYR A 4 18.45 -16.14 37.57
N LEU A 5 19.01 -14.98 37.93
CA LEU A 5 18.74 -13.71 37.25
C LEU A 5 19.36 -13.69 35.83
N LEU A 6 20.55 -14.27 35.68
CA LEU A 6 21.24 -14.38 34.39
C LEU A 6 20.51 -15.36 33.45
N SER A 7 20.02 -16.48 33.98
CA SER A 7 19.20 -17.44 33.22
C SER A 7 17.87 -16.84 32.74
N LEU A 8 17.22 -16.01 33.58
CA LEU A 8 15.99 -15.32 33.22
C LEU A 8 16.22 -14.28 32.11
N LEU A 9 17.31 -13.50 32.19
CA LEU A 9 17.71 -12.53 31.16
C LEU A 9 18.05 -13.20 29.82
N LEU A 10 18.73 -14.35 29.85
CA LEU A 10 19.02 -15.14 28.65
C LEU A 10 17.74 -15.72 28.03
N LEU A 11 16.81 -16.26 28.82
CA LEU A 11 15.54 -16.79 28.33
C LEU A 11 14.62 -15.69 27.78
N THR A 12 14.65 -14.46 28.32
CA THR A 12 13.96 -13.33 27.70
C THR A 12 14.63 -12.89 26.39
N ALA A 13 15.96 -12.95 26.27
CA ALA A 13 16.67 -12.60 25.04
C ALA A 13 16.35 -13.58 23.89
N PHE A 14 16.27 -14.88 24.16
CA PHE A 14 15.90 -15.88 23.14
C PHE A 14 14.43 -15.76 22.66
N ASN A 15 13.53 -15.27 23.51
CA ASN A 15 12.15 -14.97 23.10
C ASN A 15 12.02 -13.63 22.37
N VAL A 16 12.99 -12.72 22.45
CA VAL A 16 13.00 -11.48 21.64
C VAL A 16 13.54 -11.75 20.23
N PHE A 17 14.34 -12.80 20.04
CA PHE A 17 14.61 -13.40 18.73
C PHE A 17 13.41 -14.22 18.19
N SER A 18 12.23 -14.14 18.83
CA SER A 18 10.99 -14.75 18.37
C SER A 18 10.68 -14.31 16.94
N GLN A 19 11.03 -15.21 16.03
CA GLN A 19 10.46 -15.44 14.72
C GLN A 19 10.02 -14.16 14.02
N TYR A 20 10.91 -13.65 13.19
CA TYR A 20 10.48 -12.94 12.00
C TYR A 20 9.45 -13.81 11.28
N LYS A 21 8.17 -13.58 11.56
CA LYS A 21 7.08 -14.38 11.03
C LYS A 21 6.88 -13.89 9.61
N SER A 22 7.56 -14.58 8.69
CA SER A 22 7.44 -14.34 7.27
C SER A 22 5.98 -14.15 6.90
N TYR A 23 5.68 -13.07 6.21
CA TYR A 23 4.34 -12.76 5.73
C TYR A 23 3.89 -13.72 4.61
N VAL A 24 4.78 -14.61 4.14
CA VAL A 24 4.46 -15.60 3.10
C VAL A 24 3.24 -16.45 3.48
N GLU A 25 3.14 -16.91 4.74
CA GLU A 25 1.98 -17.71 5.16
C GLU A 25 0.70 -16.87 5.23
N TYR A 26 0.80 -15.62 5.69
CA TYR A 26 -0.31 -14.67 5.64
C TYR A 26 -0.83 -14.50 4.21
N TYR A 27 0.05 -14.28 3.24
CA TYR A 27 -0.34 -14.11 1.83
C TYR A 27 -0.93 -15.38 1.23
N LYS A 28 -0.41 -16.56 1.57
CA LYS A 28 -0.99 -17.84 1.13
C LYS A 28 -2.43 -17.99 1.61
N LEU A 29 -2.71 -17.63 2.87
CA LEU A 29 -4.05 -17.69 3.42
C LEU A 29 -4.99 -16.67 2.75
N VAL A 30 -4.56 -15.42 2.56
CA VAL A 30 -5.35 -14.40 1.86
C VAL A 30 -5.64 -14.83 0.42
N ASN A 31 -4.62 -15.26 -0.34
CA ASN A 31 -4.81 -15.73 -1.71
C ASN A 31 -5.75 -16.94 -1.77
N LYS A 32 -5.63 -17.87 -0.81
CA LYS A 32 -6.52 -19.03 -0.74
C LYS A 32 -7.96 -18.62 -0.46
N ALA A 33 -8.17 -17.63 0.41
CA ALA A 33 -9.50 -17.09 0.68
C ALA A 33 -10.14 -16.50 -0.59
N GLU A 34 -9.38 -15.68 -1.33
CA GLU A 34 -9.83 -15.05 -2.57
C GLU A 34 -10.12 -16.08 -3.67
N GLU A 35 -9.23 -17.06 -3.84
CA GLU A 35 -9.42 -18.17 -4.79
C GLU A 35 -10.68 -18.99 -4.47
N GLU A 36 -10.86 -19.39 -3.22
CA GLU A 36 -12.03 -20.17 -2.79
C GLU A 36 -13.34 -19.40 -3.00
N PHE A 37 -13.34 -18.08 -2.76
CA PHE A 37 -14.52 -17.25 -3.04
C PHE A 37 -14.79 -17.17 -4.55
N VAL A 38 -13.78 -16.99 -5.39
CA VAL A 38 -13.97 -16.95 -6.86
C VAL A 38 -14.50 -18.28 -7.37
N LEU A 39 -14.03 -19.41 -6.85
CA LEU A 39 -14.42 -20.75 -7.30
C LEU A 39 -15.82 -21.16 -6.81
N LYS A 40 -16.17 -20.86 -5.57
CA LYS A 40 -17.39 -21.39 -4.91
C LYS A 40 -18.48 -20.34 -4.70
N MET A 41 -18.10 -19.06 -4.62
CA MET A 41 -18.98 -17.94 -4.30
C MET A 41 -19.76 -18.14 -2.99
N ASP A 42 -19.14 -18.74 -1.98
CA ASP A 42 -19.77 -19.04 -0.69
C ASP A 42 -18.92 -18.60 0.52
N SER A 43 -19.44 -18.86 1.72
CA SER A 43 -18.83 -18.43 2.98
C SER A 43 -17.61 -19.25 3.42
N SER A 44 -17.22 -20.29 2.68
CA SER A 44 -16.08 -21.15 3.06
C SER A 44 -14.74 -20.42 3.01
N CYS A 45 -14.62 -19.36 2.21
CA CYS A 45 -13.43 -18.51 2.12
C CYS A 45 -13.04 -17.86 3.46
N PHE A 46 -14.01 -17.55 4.32
CA PHE A 46 -13.78 -16.73 5.52
C PHE A 46 -12.84 -17.36 6.54
N MET A 47 -12.78 -18.70 6.63
CA MET A 47 -11.86 -19.36 7.56
C MET A 47 -10.40 -19.02 7.28
N TYR A 48 -10.06 -18.76 6.00
CA TYR A 48 -8.70 -18.42 5.60
C TYR A 48 -8.38 -16.97 5.95
N TYR A 49 -9.32 -16.04 5.75
CA TYR A 49 -9.19 -14.66 6.21
C TYR A 49 -9.04 -14.58 7.73
N ASP A 50 -9.90 -15.28 8.48
CA ASP A 50 -9.84 -15.32 9.94
C ASP A 50 -8.47 -15.81 10.43
N ARG A 51 -7.92 -16.86 9.80
CA ARG A 51 -6.57 -17.37 10.09
C ARG A 51 -5.47 -16.36 9.74
N ALA A 52 -5.56 -15.69 8.59
CA ALA A 52 -4.58 -14.68 8.17
C ALA A 52 -4.55 -13.49 9.14
N PHE A 53 -5.72 -12.96 9.49
CA PHE A 53 -5.84 -11.78 10.37
C PHE A 53 -5.50 -12.09 11.82
N ALA A 54 -5.56 -13.36 12.23
CA ALA A 54 -5.04 -13.81 13.52
C ALA A 54 -3.52 -14.00 13.51
N SER A 55 -2.91 -14.27 12.35
CA SER A 55 -1.49 -14.65 12.27
C SER A 55 -0.56 -13.44 12.22
N ASN A 56 -0.95 -12.36 11.55
CA ASN A 56 -0.14 -11.18 11.26
C ASN A 56 -1.01 -9.91 11.25
N LYS A 57 -0.38 -8.72 11.36
CA LYS A 57 -1.07 -7.45 11.13
C LYS A 57 -1.53 -7.41 9.67
N PRO A 58 -2.84 -7.22 9.39
CA PRO A 58 -3.34 -7.26 8.04
C PRO A 58 -3.02 -5.98 7.27
N PHE A 59 -2.78 -6.16 5.97
CA PHE A 59 -2.84 -5.09 4.99
C PHE A 59 -4.28 -4.57 4.93
N LEU A 60 -4.49 -3.25 4.83
CA LEU A 60 -5.78 -2.58 4.90
C LEU A 60 -6.76 -3.05 3.81
N LYS A 61 -6.23 -3.39 2.63
CA LYS A 61 -7.00 -3.90 1.49
C LYS A 61 -7.68 -5.23 1.80
N ASP A 62 -7.02 -6.13 2.51
CA ASP A 62 -7.47 -7.51 2.70
C ASP A 62 -8.75 -7.63 3.56
N PRO A 63 -8.84 -7.05 4.77
CA PRO A 63 -10.08 -7.05 5.54
C PRO A 63 -11.16 -6.21 4.87
N TYR A 64 -10.80 -5.22 4.05
CA TYR A 64 -11.81 -4.50 3.26
C TYR A 64 -12.41 -5.39 2.15
N ILE A 65 -11.60 -6.15 1.42
CA ILE A 65 -12.07 -7.15 0.44
C ILE A 65 -12.91 -8.22 1.14
N ALA A 66 -12.45 -8.76 2.27
CA ALA A 66 -13.23 -9.72 3.07
C ALA A 66 -14.59 -9.14 3.51
N ALA A 67 -14.64 -7.86 3.88
CA ALA A 67 -15.90 -7.17 4.18
C ALA A 67 -16.81 -7.05 2.95
N GLN A 68 -16.26 -6.69 1.78
CA GLN A 68 -17.03 -6.62 0.53
C GLN A 68 -17.62 -7.98 0.15
N ILE A 69 -16.85 -9.07 0.30
CA ILE A 69 -17.32 -10.44 0.09
C ILE A 69 -18.44 -10.79 1.08
N ALA A 70 -18.28 -10.49 2.37
CA ALA A 70 -19.32 -10.72 3.37
C ALA A 70 -20.61 -9.95 3.06
N LEU A 71 -20.49 -8.70 2.62
CA LEU A 71 -21.63 -7.90 2.20
C LEU A 71 -22.32 -8.49 0.96
N TYR A 72 -21.55 -8.94 -0.03
CA TYR A 72 -22.06 -9.61 -1.23
C TYR A 72 -22.88 -10.87 -0.88
N LEU A 73 -22.40 -11.65 0.09
CA LEU A 73 -23.08 -12.85 0.60
C LEU A 73 -24.21 -12.55 1.60
N ASN A 74 -24.55 -11.28 1.82
CA ASN A 74 -25.51 -10.80 2.82
C ASN A 74 -25.18 -11.20 4.27
N ASP A 75 -23.91 -11.51 4.57
CA ASP A 75 -23.41 -11.79 5.91
C ASP A 75 -23.05 -10.47 6.63
N SER A 76 -24.08 -9.83 7.18
CA SER A 76 -23.94 -8.56 7.90
C SER A 76 -23.03 -8.66 9.13
N LEU A 77 -22.91 -9.83 9.75
CA LEU A 77 -22.07 -10.00 10.94
C LEU A 77 -20.59 -9.96 10.55
N ARG A 78 -20.19 -10.75 9.55
CA ARG A 78 -18.81 -10.75 9.04
C ARG A 78 -18.44 -9.44 8.36
N PHE A 79 -19.36 -8.80 7.65
CA PHE A 79 -19.14 -7.47 7.09
C PHE A 79 -18.70 -6.48 8.18
N ARG A 80 -19.46 -6.40 9.28
CA ARG A 80 -19.13 -5.51 10.41
C ARG A 80 -17.82 -5.90 11.08
N ASN A 81 -17.56 -7.21 11.22
CA ASN A 81 -16.32 -7.71 11.83
C ASN A 81 -15.09 -7.29 11.00
N TYR A 82 -15.04 -7.65 9.72
CA TYR A 82 -13.89 -7.35 8.87
C TYR A 82 -13.68 -5.85 8.65
N LEU A 83 -14.76 -5.08 8.49
CA LEU A 83 -14.64 -3.64 8.37
C LEU A 83 -14.11 -3.00 9.67
N SER A 84 -14.46 -3.55 10.84
CA SER A 84 -13.85 -3.13 12.10
C SER A 84 -12.35 -3.41 12.16
N ILE A 85 -11.88 -4.53 11.58
CA ILE A 85 -10.45 -4.85 11.46
C ILE A 85 -9.76 -3.83 10.57
N ALA A 86 -10.34 -3.49 9.42
CA ALA A 86 -9.79 -2.45 8.53
C ALA A 86 -9.66 -1.10 9.26
N PHE A 87 -10.70 -0.65 9.96
CA PHE A 87 -10.67 0.62 10.71
C PHE A 87 -9.69 0.63 11.89
N LYS A 88 -9.58 -0.48 12.63
CA LYS A 88 -8.59 -0.63 13.71
C LYS A 88 -7.15 -0.48 13.21
N ASN A 89 -6.92 -0.87 11.96
CA ASN A 89 -5.60 -0.79 11.31
C ASN A 89 -5.35 0.54 10.58
N GLY A 90 -6.32 1.47 10.57
CA GLY A 90 -6.15 2.80 10.02
C GLY A 90 -6.76 3.03 8.64
N MET A 91 -7.69 2.17 8.19
CA MET A 91 -8.47 2.44 6.97
C MET A 91 -9.23 3.77 7.12
N PRO A 92 -9.02 4.77 6.25
CA PRO A 92 -9.80 5.99 6.23
C PRO A 92 -11.26 5.73 5.88
N LEU A 93 -12.17 6.48 6.51
CA LEU A 93 -13.61 6.40 6.21
C LEU A 93 -13.90 6.67 4.72
N LYS A 94 -13.24 7.69 4.15
CA LYS A 94 -13.44 8.11 2.77
C LYS A 94 -13.11 7.00 1.77
N SER A 95 -12.04 6.26 2.00
CA SER A 95 -11.64 5.11 1.18
C SER A 95 -12.67 3.98 1.14
N VAL A 96 -13.37 3.75 2.25
CA VAL A 96 -14.48 2.78 2.31
C VAL A 96 -15.71 3.31 1.56
N THR A 97 -16.05 4.58 1.77
CA THR A 97 -17.29 5.17 1.24
C THR A 97 -17.18 5.58 -0.24
N ALA A 98 -15.97 5.74 -0.75
CA ALA A 98 -15.69 6.02 -2.15
C ALA A 98 -15.99 4.81 -3.06
N GLY A 99 -15.88 3.60 -2.51
CA GLY A 99 -16.09 2.36 -3.27
C GLY A 99 -17.46 2.30 -3.94
N LYS A 100 -17.47 2.19 -5.27
CA LYS A 100 -18.68 2.11 -6.10
C LYS A 100 -19.69 1.06 -5.59
N PHE A 101 -19.20 -0.11 -5.17
CA PHE A 101 -20.03 -1.18 -4.62
C PHE A 101 -20.85 -0.76 -3.39
N ILE A 102 -20.27 0.05 -2.51
CA ILE A 102 -20.94 0.56 -1.30
C ILE A 102 -21.93 1.66 -1.69
N ARG A 103 -21.50 2.59 -2.55
CA ARG A 103 -22.30 3.71 -3.06
C ARG A 103 -23.58 3.27 -3.77
N ASP A 104 -23.46 2.37 -4.73
CA ASP A 104 -24.54 2.09 -5.67
C ASP A 104 -25.64 1.19 -5.08
N ARG A 105 -25.28 0.28 -4.16
CA ARG A 105 -26.16 -0.83 -3.79
C ARG A 105 -26.82 -0.70 -2.42
N TYR A 106 -26.26 0.11 -1.51
CA TYR A 106 -26.66 0.04 -0.09
C TYR A 106 -26.75 1.39 0.64
N TYR A 107 -26.67 2.52 -0.08
CA TYR A 107 -27.00 3.82 0.50
C TYR A 107 -28.53 4.00 0.69
N PRO A 108 -28.99 4.68 1.75
CA PRO A 108 -28.22 5.37 2.80
C PRO A 108 -27.97 4.55 4.08
N GLU A 109 -28.63 3.41 4.27
CA GLU A 109 -28.60 2.70 5.56
C GLU A 109 -27.25 2.05 5.89
N LEU A 110 -26.55 1.53 4.88
CA LEU A 110 -25.21 0.98 5.08
C LEU A 110 -24.20 2.07 5.47
N TYR A 111 -24.34 3.27 4.91
CA TYR A 111 -23.47 4.40 5.24
C TYR A 111 -23.53 4.75 6.72
N LYS A 112 -24.74 4.82 7.31
CA LYS A 112 -24.90 5.07 8.76
C LYS A 112 -24.18 4.00 9.60
N THR A 113 -24.24 2.74 9.16
CA THR A 113 -23.54 1.63 9.81
C THR A 113 -22.02 1.78 9.71
N ILE A 114 -21.50 2.09 8.52
CA ILE A 114 -20.07 2.32 8.28
C ILE A 114 -19.55 3.47 9.14
N VAL A 115 -20.25 4.60 9.19
CA VAL A 115 -19.89 5.77 10.02
C VAL A 115 -19.86 5.39 11.50
N ARG A 116 -20.83 4.61 11.98
CA ARG A 116 -20.86 4.14 13.38
C ARG A 116 -19.66 3.25 13.69
N LEU A 117 -19.34 2.30 12.82
CA LEU A 117 -18.17 1.44 12.97
C LEU A 117 -16.87 2.26 12.96
N TYR A 118 -16.75 3.24 12.07
CA TYR A 118 -15.58 4.11 12.02
C TYR A 118 -15.42 4.93 13.30
N LYS A 119 -16.51 5.49 13.85
CA LYS A 119 -16.44 6.19 15.14
C LYS A 119 -16.03 5.27 16.29
N GLN A 120 -16.44 4.01 16.26
CA GLN A 120 -16.15 3.03 17.30
C GLN A 120 -14.73 2.44 17.21
N TYR A 121 -14.23 2.22 15.98
CA TYR A 121 -13.02 1.43 15.74
C TYR A 121 -11.92 2.17 14.98
N GLY A 122 -12.24 3.31 14.37
CA GLY A 122 -11.30 4.15 13.64
C GLY A 122 -10.19 4.61 14.59
N ARG A 123 -8.96 4.26 14.24
CA ARG A 123 -7.76 4.70 14.94
C ARG A 123 -6.88 5.46 14.00
N GLN A 124 -6.14 6.43 14.53
CA GLN A 124 -5.03 7.02 13.81
C GLN A 124 -3.96 5.94 13.68
N PRO A 125 -3.58 5.51 12.45
CA PRO A 125 -2.53 4.52 12.29
C PRO A 125 -1.21 5.07 12.83
N ASN A 126 -0.40 4.19 13.42
CA ASN A 126 0.98 4.54 13.76
C ASN A 126 1.81 4.58 12.47
N VAL A 127 1.75 5.72 11.78
CA VAL A 127 2.49 5.98 10.56
C VAL A 127 3.80 6.70 10.87
N ASP A 128 4.84 6.39 10.11
CA ASP A 128 6.07 7.16 10.10
C ASP A 128 5.83 8.47 9.33
N LYS A 129 5.40 9.50 10.08
CA LYS A 129 5.09 10.81 9.52
C LYS A 129 6.32 11.48 8.88
N GLY A 130 7.51 11.22 9.41
CA GLY A 130 8.75 11.78 8.88
C GLY A 130 9.09 11.17 7.52
N LEU A 131 9.02 9.84 7.43
CA LEU A 131 9.20 9.13 6.17
C LEU A 131 8.13 9.49 5.14
N LEU A 132 6.86 9.62 5.57
CA LEU A 132 5.76 10.03 4.70
C LEU A 132 6.02 11.43 4.11
N GLU A 133 6.38 12.40 4.95
CA GLU A 133 6.68 13.76 4.51
C GLU A 133 7.87 13.78 3.54
N GLN A 134 8.93 13.01 3.83
CA GLN A 134 10.08 12.90 2.95
C GLN A 134 9.70 12.36 1.56
N ILE A 135 8.89 11.30 1.50
CA ILE A 135 8.42 10.73 0.23
C ILE A 135 7.50 11.70 -0.51
N CYS A 136 6.58 12.38 0.19
CA CYS A 136 5.74 13.42 -0.42
C CYS A 136 6.57 14.56 -1.03
N VAL A 137 7.65 14.98 -0.35
CA VAL A 137 8.58 15.99 -0.91
C VAL A 137 9.27 15.47 -2.16
N MET A 138 9.77 14.24 -2.17
CA MET A 138 10.43 13.65 -3.34
C MET A 138 9.47 13.55 -4.54
N CYS A 139 8.24 13.07 -4.32
CA CYS A 139 7.21 13.04 -5.35
C CYS A 139 6.89 14.43 -5.89
N TYR A 140 6.68 15.41 -4.99
CA TYR A 140 6.42 16.79 -5.39
C TYR A 140 7.53 17.37 -6.25
N GLN A 141 8.79 17.13 -5.87
CA GLN A 141 9.95 17.61 -6.63
C GLN A 141 10.02 16.96 -8.01
N SER A 142 9.80 15.64 -8.07
CA SER A 142 9.74 14.89 -9.33
C SER A 142 8.66 15.44 -10.27
N ASP A 143 7.42 15.55 -9.79
CA ASP A 143 6.28 16.02 -10.57
C ASP A 143 6.47 17.49 -11.00
N SER A 144 7.01 18.33 -10.12
CA SER A 144 7.29 19.74 -10.43
C SER A 144 8.33 19.86 -11.55
N LEU A 145 9.41 19.08 -11.49
CA LEU A 145 10.43 19.06 -12.53
C LEU A 145 9.90 18.48 -13.84
N LYS A 146 9.09 17.42 -13.76
CA LYS A 146 8.43 16.81 -14.92
C LYS A 146 7.52 17.79 -15.63
N LEU A 147 6.62 18.47 -14.91
CA LEU A 147 5.73 19.47 -15.48
C LEU A 147 6.49 20.66 -16.07
N LYS A 148 7.58 21.09 -15.43
CA LYS A 148 8.40 22.20 -15.90
C LYS A 148 9.22 21.85 -17.16
N THR A 149 9.69 20.61 -17.28
CA THR A 149 10.71 20.24 -18.27
C THR A 149 10.28 19.17 -19.27
N GLY A 150 9.05 18.69 -19.19
CA GLY A 150 8.57 17.55 -19.97
C GLY A 150 9.12 16.19 -19.51
N GLY A 151 9.95 16.15 -18.45
CA GLY A 151 10.58 14.92 -17.96
C GLY A 151 11.86 14.51 -18.70
N GLU A 152 12.44 15.42 -19.50
CA GLU A 152 13.63 15.13 -20.33
C GLU A 152 14.89 15.92 -19.89
N SER A 153 14.81 16.65 -18.77
CA SER A 153 15.96 17.42 -18.29
C SER A 153 16.93 16.60 -17.44
N GLN A 154 18.21 16.96 -17.48
CA GLN A 154 19.21 16.34 -16.61
C GLN A 154 18.91 16.56 -15.12
N GLN A 155 18.31 17.70 -14.77
CA GLN A 155 17.86 17.98 -13.40
C GLN A 155 16.77 17.00 -12.95
N PHE A 156 15.80 16.70 -13.83
CA PHE A 156 14.78 15.70 -13.56
C PHE A 156 15.41 14.31 -13.32
N TYR A 157 16.32 13.87 -14.19
CA TYR A 157 16.98 12.57 -14.00
C TYR A 157 17.84 12.49 -12.74
N GLN A 158 18.51 13.58 -12.35
CA GLN A 158 19.26 13.65 -11.09
C GLN A 158 18.32 13.48 -9.88
N ASN A 159 17.20 14.19 -9.86
CA ASN A 159 16.18 14.07 -8.81
C ASN A 159 15.62 12.63 -8.72
N GLU A 160 15.34 12.00 -9.86
CA GLU A 160 14.89 10.60 -9.90
C GLU A 160 15.96 9.64 -9.37
N ASN A 161 17.24 9.86 -9.69
CA ASN A 161 18.33 9.03 -9.20
C ASN A 161 18.52 9.16 -7.68
N GLU A 162 18.38 10.37 -7.13
CA GLU A 162 18.43 10.60 -5.68
C GLU A 162 17.29 9.88 -4.96
N THR A 163 16.08 9.97 -5.51
CA THR A 163 14.90 9.27 -4.99
C THR A 163 15.09 7.76 -5.04
N ARG A 164 15.63 7.22 -6.15
CA ARG A 164 15.96 5.80 -6.28
C ARG A 164 17.00 5.34 -5.27
N ARG A 165 18.06 6.12 -5.05
CA ARG A 165 19.08 5.81 -4.03
C ARG A 165 18.47 5.72 -2.65
N PHE A 166 17.60 6.67 -2.30
CA PHE A 166 16.86 6.65 -1.04
C PHE A 166 16.00 5.39 -0.89
N LEU A 167 15.24 5.01 -1.93
CA LEU A 167 14.44 3.79 -1.90
C LEU A 167 15.32 2.53 -1.80
N ALA A 168 16.46 2.49 -2.49
CA ALA A 168 17.40 1.39 -2.41
C ALA A 168 17.96 1.21 -0.99
N GLU A 169 18.22 2.31 -0.26
CA GLU A 169 18.65 2.23 1.15
C GLU A 169 17.60 1.61 2.07
N LEU A 170 16.30 1.87 1.82
CA LEU A 170 15.21 1.22 2.55
C LEU A 170 15.09 -0.26 2.15
N LEU A 171 15.14 -0.56 0.86
CA LEU A 171 15.05 -1.91 0.31
C LEU A 171 16.19 -2.81 0.81
N ASN A 172 17.40 -2.28 0.95
CA ASN A 172 18.53 -3.00 1.55
C ASN A 172 18.28 -3.40 3.01
N LYS A 173 17.37 -2.71 3.72
CA LYS A 173 16.91 -3.06 5.06
C LYS A 173 15.71 -4.02 5.04
N GLY A 174 15.30 -4.50 3.87
CA GLY A 174 14.09 -5.30 3.69
C GLY A 174 12.81 -4.49 3.86
N VAL A 175 12.87 -3.17 3.69
CA VAL A 175 11.74 -2.26 3.91
C VAL A 175 11.34 -1.61 2.61
N PHE A 176 10.06 -1.68 2.28
CA PHE A 176 9.44 -0.86 1.26
C PHE A 176 8.41 0.09 1.91
N PRO A 177 8.44 1.39 1.61
CA PRO A 177 7.51 2.36 2.19
C PRO A 177 6.09 2.12 1.66
N ASN A 178 5.28 1.33 2.38
CA ASN A 178 3.92 0.98 2.00
C ASN A 178 2.88 1.44 3.02
N GLU A 179 1.65 0.91 2.91
CA GLU A 179 0.56 1.23 3.82
C GLU A 179 0.78 0.85 5.29
N HIS A 180 1.63 -0.13 5.61
CA HIS A 180 1.96 -0.44 7.00
C HIS A 180 2.80 0.64 7.67
N LEU A 181 3.62 1.35 6.87
CA LEU A 181 4.49 2.42 7.36
C LEU A 181 3.84 3.79 7.21
N LEU A 182 3.13 4.03 6.12
CA LEU A 182 2.74 5.38 5.70
C LEU A 182 1.22 5.56 5.62
N GLY A 183 0.45 4.49 5.80
CA GLY A 183 -0.99 4.50 5.54
C GLY A 183 -1.30 4.46 4.04
N ILE A 184 -2.56 4.68 3.68
CA ILE A 184 -2.96 4.75 2.27
C ILE A 184 -3.07 6.22 1.82
N THR A 185 -2.80 6.46 0.55
CA THR A 185 -2.94 7.79 -0.04
C THR A 185 -4.42 8.19 -0.06
N THR A 186 -4.71 9.43 0.36
CA THR A 186 -6.01 10.08 0.17
C THR A 186 -5.81 11.50 -0.33
N ALA A 187 -6.84 12.11 -0.92
CA ALA A 187 -6.78 13.52 -1.32
C ALA A 187 -6.54 14.46 -0.12
N GLU A 188 -7.01 14.10 1.08
CA GLU A 188 -6.74 14.88 2.30
C GLU A 188 -5.25 14.89 2.63
N MET A 189 -4.56 13.77 2.47
CA MET A 189 -3.12 13.67 2.76
C MET A 189 -2.33 14.67 1.92
N TRP A 190 -2.64 14.80 0.62
CA TRP A 190 -2.01 15.79 -0.25
C TRP A 190 -2.41 17.23 0.10
N THR A 191 -3.69 17.46 0.39
CA THR A 191 -4.19 18.77 0.84
C THR A 191 -3.46 19.24 2.10
N GLU A 192 -3.29 18.36 3.08
CA GLU A 192 -2.55 18.64 4.31
C GLU A 192 -1.06 18.88 4.04
N PHE A 193 -0.43 18.08 3.16
CA PHE A 193 0.95 18.27 2.75
C PHE A 193 1.18 19.65 2.12
N TYR A 194 0.35 20.06 1.15
CA TYR A 194 0.46 21.37 0.51
C TYR A 194 0.28 22.52 1.51
N LYS A 195 -0.74 22.43 2.36
CA LYS A 195 -1.00 23.42 3.41
C LYS A 195 0.15 23.54 4.39
N LYS A 196 0.69 22.42 4.88
CA LYS A 196 1.79 22.40 5.86
C LYS A 196 3.09 22.97 5.29
N THR A 197 3.37 22.67 4.02
CA THR A 197 4.64 23.03 3.37
C THR A 197 4.59 24.37 2.63
N GLY A 198 3.42 25.01 2.53
CA GLY A 198 3.22 26.23 1.74
C GLY A 198 3.41 26.01 0.24
N ARG A 199 3.25 24.77 -0.24
CA ARG A 199 3.41 24.39 -1.65
C ARG A 199 2.09 24.53 -2.39
N LYS A 200 2.18 24.88 -3.67
CA LYS A 200 1.02 24.89 -4.57
C LYS A 200 0.75 23.48 -5.07
N ASP A 201 -0.52 23.13 -5.18
CA ASP A 201 -0.94 21.92 -5.88
C ASP A 201 -0.57 22.05 -7.36
N LEU A 202 0.24 21.11 -7.85
CA LEU A 202 0.77 21.10 -9.20
C LEU A 202 -0.30 20.78 -10.26
N TYR A 203 -1.39 20.14 -9.84
CA TYR A 203 -2.43 19.65 -10.73
C TYR A 203 -3.77 20.39 -10.57
N ALA A 204 -3.83 21.43 -9.73
CA ALA A 204 -5.06 22.20 -9.49
C ALA A 204 -5.68 22.77 -10.79
N ASP A 205 -4.84 23.13 -11.76
CA ASP A 205 -5.25 23.68 -13.06
C ASP A 205 -5.27 22.63 -14.18
N SER A 206 -4.96 21.37 -13.88
CA SER A 206 -4.91 20.31 -14.89
C SER A 206 -6.31 19.82 -15.23
N PRO A 207 -6.71 19.75 -16.51
CA PRO A 207 -8.00 19.18 -16.92
C PRO A 207 -8.06 17.65 -16.73
N MET A 208 -7.07 17.02 -16.08
CA MET A 208 -7.02 15.58 -15.76
C MET A 208 -8.03 15.14 -14.69
N THR A 209 -9.17 15.81 -14.56
CA THR A 209 -10.32 15.20 -13.88
C THR A 209 -11.03 14.31 -14.89
N ASP A 210 -10.49 13.11 -15.10
CA ASP A 210 -11.39 12.02 -15.45
C ASP A 210 -12.44 11.98 -14.33
N PRO A 211 -13.71 12.34 -14.62
CA PRO A 211 -14.73 12.44 -13.58
C PRO A 211 -15.00 11.10 -12.90
N ASP A 212 -14.55 9.98 -13.51
CA ASP A 212 -14.64 8.64 -12.94
C ASP A 212 -13.42 8.25 -12.10
N TYR A 213 -12.35 9.06 -12.11
CA TYR A 213 -11.16 8.80 -11.31
C TYR A 213 -11.35 9.21 -9.85
N CYS A 214 -11.25 8.23 -8.95
CA CYS A 214 -11.35 8.44 -7.51
C CYS A 214 -10.14 7.82 -6.82
N GLU A 215 -9.23 8.66 -6.35
CA GLU A 215 -7.98 8.25 -5.71
C GLU A 215 -8.22 7.36 -4.48
N GLU A 216 -9.30 7.63 -3.75
CA GLU A 216 -9.74 6.89 -2.59
C GLU A 216 -10.12 5.43 -2.89
N CYS A 217 -10.42 5.09 -4.14
CA CYS A 217 -10.81 3.73 -4.57
C CYS A 217 -9.63 2.79 -4.79
N GLU A 218 -8.42 3.30 -5.04
CA GLU A 218 -7.27 2.45 -5.36
C GLU A 218 -6.69 1.75 -4.12
N LEU A 219 -6.90 2.33 -2.93
CA LEU A 219 -6.37 1.85 -1.64
C LEU A 219 -4.85 1.66 -1.64
N ARG A 220 -4.11 2.33 -2.52
CA ARG A 220 -2.64 2.22 -2.61
C ARG A 220 -1.98 3.46 -2.06
N LEU A 221 -0.73 3.31 -1.62
CA LEU A 221 0.14 4.46 -1.46
C LEU A 221 0.82 4.76 -2.80
N LYS A 222 0.29 5.76 -3.52
CA LYS A 222 0.73 6.07 -4.88
C LYS A 222 2.14 6.63 -4.93
N CYS A 223 2.54 7.39 -3.92
CA CYS A 223 3.80 8.14 -3.94
C CYS A 223 5.03 7.27 -4.25
N PRO A 224 5.39 6.24 -3.45
CA PRO A 224 6.55 5.41 -3.75
C PRO A 224 6.31 4.46 -4.92
N MET A 225 5.07 4.02 -5.16
CA MET A 225 4.75 3.17 -6.30
C MET A 225 4.95 3.89 -7.63
N ASN A 226 4.53 5.16 -7.74
CA ASN A 226 4.70 5.97 -8.93
C ASN A 226 6.17 6.21 -9.25
N ILE A 227 7.00 6.50 -8.22
CA ILE A 227 8.45 6.64 -8.38
C ILE A 227 9.06 5.36 -8.97
N VAL A 228 8.75 4.20 -8.38
CA VAL A 228 9.30 2.91 -8.82
C VAL A 228 8.77 2.52 -10.19
N LEU A 229 7.51 2.83 -10.47
CA LEU A 229 6.92 2.56 -11.76
C LEU A 229 7.68 3.37 -12.81
N HIS A 230 7.79 4.70 -12.69
CA HIS A 230 8.39 5.58 -13.70
C HIS A 230 9.90 5.39 -13.95
N SER A 231 10.60 4.72 -13.05
CA SER A 231 12.03 4.43 -13.22
C SER A 231 12.22 3.11 -13.97
N GLN A 232 12.40 3.24 -15.28
CA GLN A 232 12.77 2.12 -16.16
C GLN A 232 14.00 1.40 -15.56
N CYS A 233 13.94 0.08 -15.47
CA CYS A 233 14.97 -0.81 -14.88
C CYS A 233 15.02 -0.90 -13.33
N PHE A 234 14.58 0.10 -12.54
CA PHE A 234 14.83 0.09 -11.06
C PHE A 234 14.24 -1.12 -10.33
N PHE A 235 12.98 -1.48 -10.63
CA PHE A 235 12.37 -2.68 -10.03
C PHE A 235 13.11 -3.96 -10.43
N GLN A 236 13.50 -4.10 -11.70
CA GLN A 236 14.16 -5.30 -12.21
C GLN A 236 15.57 -5.47 -11.60
N GLU A 237 16.33 -4.38 -11.50
CA GLU A 237 17.65 -4.36 -10.88
C GLU A 237 17.60 -4.69 -9.37
N ASN A 238 16.50 -4.35 -8.70
CA ASN A 238 16.34 -4.51 -7.25
C ASN A 238 15.31 -5.58 -6.87
N LYS A 239 14.92 -6.46 -7.81
CA LYS A 239 13.78 -7.40 -7.67
C LYS A 239 13.88 -8.26 -6.40
N GLU A 240 15.07 -8.76 -6.09
CA GLU A 240 15.32 -9.54 -4.88
C GLU A 240 15.08 -8.74 -3.60
N LEU A 241 15.43 -7.45 -3.58
CA LEU A 241 15.19 -6.59 -2.42
C LEU A 241 13.70 -6.28 -2.23
N PHE A 242 12.97 -6.09 -3.34
CA PHE A 242 11.51 -5.98 -3.29
C PHE A 242 10.85 -7.27 -2.78
N PHE A 243 11.35 -8.43 -3.19
CA PHE A 243 10.86 -9.72 -2.70
C PHE A 243 11.13 -9.88 -1.19
N LYS A 244 12.32 -9.49 -0.71
CA LYS A 244 12.62 -9.44 0.74
C LYS A 244 11.64 -8.53 1.49
N ALA A 245 11.33 -7.35 0.94
CA ALA A 245 10.34 -6.46 1.53
C ALA A 245 8.91 -7.04 1.52
N LEU A 246 8.57 -7.84 0.51
CA LEU A 246 7.31 -8.59 0.48
C LEU A 246 7.27 -9.63 1.61
N GLU A 247 8.29 -10.47 1.73
CA GLU A 247 8.40 -11.47 2.80
C GLU A 247 8.35 -10.85 4.20
N ALA A 248 8.81 -9.60 4.32
CA ALA A 248 8.77 -8.78 5.53
C ALA A 248 7.41 -8.23 5.92
N GLY A 249 6.42 -8.25 5.03
CA GLY A 249 5.17 -7.54 5.24
C GLY A 249 5.26 -6.04 4.93
N TYR A 250 6.31 -5.59 4.23
CA TYR A 250 6.46 -4.21 3.77
C TYR A 250 6.07 -4.00 2.30
N LEU A 251 5.61 -5.04 1.60
CA LEU A 251 5.06 -4.93 0.26
C LEU A 251 3.96 -5.94 0.03
N HIS A 252 2.80 -5.47 -0.41
CA HIS A 252 1.66 -6.33 -0.70
C HIS A 252 1.89 -7.10 -2.01
N PRO A 253 1.52 -8.40 -2.12
CA PRO A 253 1.71 -9.18 -3.34
C PRO A 253 1.07 -8.57 -4.60
N LYS A 254 -0.13 -7.97 -4.46
CA LYS A 254 -0.78 -7.25 -5.58
C LYS A 254 0.04 -6.05 -6.05
N ASP A 255 0.70 -5.33 -5.13
CA ASP A 255 1.54 -4.19 -5.48
C ASP A 255 2.84 -4.67 -6.15
N TYR A 256 3.46 -5.74 -5.63
CA TYR A 256 4.61 -6.39 -6.29
C TYR A 256 4.27 -6.87 -7.71
N GLY A 257 3.12 -7.52 -7.90
CA GLY A 257 2.66 -7.99 -9.22
C GLY A 257 2.49 -6.86 -10.22
N ILE A 258 2.01 -5.70 -9.78
CA ILE A 258 1.90 -4.49 -10.64
C ILE A 258 3.28 -3.98 -11.06
N LEU A 259 4.25 -3.94 -10.14
CA LEU A 259 5.61 -3.54 -10.47
C LEU A 259 6.22 -4.50 -11.50
N GLU A 260 6.02 -5.80 -11.32
CA GLU A 260 6.50 -6.82 -12.24
C GLU A 260 5.86 -6.71 -13.63
N GLU A 261 4.53 -6.61 -13.71
CA GLU A 261 3.82 -6.46 -14.98
C GLU A 261 4.22 -5.18 -15.72
N LYS A 262 4.22 -4.03 -15.02
CA LYS A 262 4.53 -2.73 -15.63
C LYS A 262 5.97 -2.64 -16.09
N SER A 263 6.92 -3.17 -15.31
CA SER A 263 8.32 -3.18 -15.72
C SER A 263 8.57 -4.06 -16.95
N ILE A 264 7.85 -5.18 -17.11
CA ILE A 264 7.93 -6.03 -18.30
C ILE A 264 7.35 -5.33 -19.53
N LEU A 265 6.17 -4.71 -19.42
CA LEU A 265 5.51 -4.03 -20.53
C LEU A 265 6.41 -2.93 -21.13
N TRP A 266 7.03 -2.12 -20.29
CA TRP A 266 7.91 -1.05 -20.74
C TRP A 266 9.24 -1.55 -21.30
N PHE A 267 9.73 -2.70 -20.83
CA PHE A 267 10.90 -3.35 -21.41
C PHE A 267 10.61 -3.83 -22.84
N LYS A 268 9.40 -4.36 -23.10
CA LYS A 268 8.99 -4.83 -24.43
C LYS A 268 8.78 -3.70 -25.45
N GLU A 269 8.10 -2.62 -25.08
CA GLU A 269 7.81 -1.49 -26.01
C GLU A 269 9.07 -0.83 -26.58
N LYS A 270 10.17 -0.81 -25.82
CA LYS A 270 11.46 -0.31 -26.29
C LYS A 270 12.15 -1.21 -27.31
N SER A 271 12.03 -2.53 -27.14
CA SER A 271 12.63 -3.49 -28.07
C SER A 271 12.02 -3.40 -29.48
N THR A 272 10.78 -2.91 -29.58
CA THR A 272 10.08 -2.67 -30.85
C THR A 272 10.34 -1.27 -31.45
N ASN A 273 10.72 -0.28 -30.64
CA ASN A 273 10.97 1.11 -31.06
C ASN A 273 12.47 1.46 -31.12
N ALA A 274 13.30 0.51 -31.56
CA ALA A 274 14.76 0.60 -31.53
C ALA A 274 15.34 1.74 -32.41
N SER A 275 15.31 2.97 -31.90
CA SER A 275 16.18 4.08 -32.31
C SER A 275 16.51 5.05 -31.16
N VAL A 276 16.00 4.84 -29.95
CA VAL A 276 16.35 5.68 -28.79
C VAL A 276 16.96 4.83 -27.67
N THR A 277 18.30 4.77 -27.67
CA THR A 277 19.10 4.15 -26.62
C THR A 277 19.12 5.07 -25.40
N PHE A 278 18.15 4.92 -24.50
CA PHE A 278 18.31 5.40 -23.12
C PHE A 278 19.18 4.38 -22.38
N VAL A 279 20.37 4.81 -21.98
CA VAL A 279 21.25 4.06 -21.09
C VAL A 279 20.55 3.94 -19.74
N CYS A 280 20.17 2.72 -19.34
CA CYS A 280 19.99 2.41 -17.92
C CYS A 280 21.39 2.55 -17.31
N LEU A 281 21.62 3.69 -16.63
CA LEU A 281 22.87 3.99 -15.93
C LEU A 281 22.90 3.25 -14.60
#